data_AF-A0A9D3Y3N5-F1
#
_entry.id   AF-A0A9D3Y3N5-F1
#
_cell.length_a   1.000
_cell.length_b   1.000
_cell.length_c   1.000
_cell.angle_alpha   90.00
_cell.angle_beta   90.00
_cell.angle_gamma   90.00
#
_symmetry.space_group_name_H-M   'P 1'
#
loop_
_entity.id
_entity.type
_entity.pdbx_description
1 polymer ?
#
loop_
_entity_poly.entity_id
_entity_poly.type
_entity_poly.pdbx_seq_one_letter_code
_entity_poly.pdbx_strand_id
1 'polypeptide(L)'
;MALDTKVPDRQKDGRTDNAKTISLHLWLEIITTDECCELEVFTRGRNPNERWFEECGKRIQSSNYHRICSATENANLAALASTMFSGHVIKQNEAMRHGCKFEKNAIHVYEREQNVQV
;
A
#
# COMPACT_ATOMS: atom_id res chain seq x y z
N MET A 1 -53.43 5.51 -17.71
CA MET A 1 -52.81 4.23 -17.33
C MET A 1 -51.35 4.50 -17.03
N ALA A 2 -50.97 4.57 -15.75
CA ALA A 2 -49.57 4.72 -15.36
C ALA A 2 -48.92 3.33 -15.34
N LEU A 3 -47.83 3.16 -16.09
CA LEU A 3 -47.04 1.94 -16.09
C LEU A 3 -46.18 1.92 -14.82
N ASP A 4 -46.50 0.96 -13.95
CA ASP A 4 -45.78 0.62 -12.73
C ASP A 4 -44.48 -0.11 -13.10
N THR A 5 -43.40 0.65 -13.33
CA THR A 5 -42.06 0.09 -13.51
C THR A 5 -41.42 -0.17 -12.15
N LYS A 6 -41.68 -1.37 -11.61
CA LYS A 6 -40.87 -1.94 -10.54
C LYS A 6 -39.40 -1.98 -10.96
N VAL A 7 -38.59 -1.16 -10.29
CA VAL A 7 -37.13 -1.22 -10.37
C VAL A 7 -36.69 -2.58 -9.81
N PRO A 8 -35.92 -3.40 -10.54
CA PRO A 8 -35.52 -4.70 -10.05
C PRO A 8 -34.57 -4.55 -8.87
N ASP A 9 -34.83 -5.39 -7.87
CA ASP A 9 -34.09 -5.51 -6.63
C ASP A 9 -32.61 -5.75 -6.94
N ARG A 10 -31.76 -4.74 -6.71
CA ARG A 10 -30.32 -4.89 -6.87
C ARG A 10 -29.84 -5.79 -5.75
N GLN A 11 -29.51 -7.04 -6.09
CA GLN A 11 -28.66 -7.88 -5.26
C GLN A 11 -27.45 -7.05 -4.82
N LYS A 12 -27.36 -6.78 -3.52
CA LYS A 12 -26.22 -6.10 -2.91
C LYS A 12 -25.03 -7.07 -2.97
N ASP A 13 -24.27 -6.99 -4.06
CA ASP A 13 -22.95 -7.59 -4.13
C ASP A 13 -22.07 -6.85 -3.11
N GLY A 14 -21.75 -7.52 -1.99
CA GLY A 14 -20.95 -6.98 -0.88
C GLY A 14 -19.57 -6.49 -1.28
N ARG A 15 -19.09 -6.82 -2.50
CA ARG A 15 -17.85 -6.27 -3.07
C ARG A 15 -17.95 -4.78 -3.42
N THR A 16 -19.14 -4.31 -3.80
CA THR A 16 -19.35 -2.91 -4.26
C THR A 16 -19.29 -1.90 -3.13
N ASP A 17 -19.62 -2.31 -1.90
CA ASP A 17 -19.62 -1.42 -0.73
C ASP A 17 -18.21 -1.25 -0.14
N ASN A 18 -17.34 -2.25 -0.27
CA ASN A 18 -15.95 -2.15 0.18
C ASN A 18 -15.15 -1.14 -0.65
N ALA A 19 -15.31 -1.14 -1.98
CA ALA A 19 -14.67 -0.18 -2.86
C ALA A 19 -15.12 1.27 -2.59
N LYS A 20 -16.42 1.47 -2.32
CA LYS A 20 -16.97 2.79 -1.93
C LYS A 20 -16.48 3.22 -0.55
N THR A 21 -16.40 2.31 0.42
CA THR A 21 -15.93 2.59 1.78
C THR A 21 -14.45 2.96 1.79
N ILE A 22 -13.63 2.21 1.05
CA ILE A 22 -12.20 2.48 0.79
C ILE A 22 -12.05 3.85 0.12
N SER A 23 -12.82 4.14 -0.94
CA SER A 23 -12.79 5.43 -1.64
C SER A 23 -13.24 6.62 -0.76
N LEU A 24 -14.10 6.40 0.24
CA LEU A 24 -14.52 7.45 1.18
C LEU A 24 -13.43 7.78 2.21
N HIS A 25 -12.53 6.83 2.49
CA HIS A 25 -11.48 6.94 3.52
C HIS A 25 -10.08 7.19 2.93
N LEU A 26 -9.89 6.88 1.64
CA LEU A 26 -8.65 7.12 0.90
C LEU A 26 -8.86 8.28 -0.06
N TRP A 27 -8.51 9.49 0.39
CA TRP A 27 -8.31 10.62 -0.51
C TRP A 27 -7.09 10.32 -1.38
N LEU A 28 -7.34 9.78 -2.58
CA LEU A 28 -6.30 9.52 -3.57
C LEU A 28 -5.98 10.82 -4.30
N GLU A 29 -5.12 11.62 -3.70
CA GLU A 29 -4.45 12.71 -4.41
C GLU A 29 -3.57 12.06 -5.49
N ILE A 30 -3.89 12.31 -6.76
CA ILE A 30 -3.12 11.80 -7.89
C ILE A 30 -1.76 12.49 -7.86
N ILE A 31 -0.70 11.73 -7.62
CA ILE A 31 0.67 12.21 -7.77
C ILE A 31 1.06 12.18 -9.24
N THR A 32 1.64 13.27 -9.70
CA THR A 32 2.21 13.37 -11.05
C THR A 32 3.53 12.59 -11.13
N THR A 33 3.97 12.28 -12.34
CA THR A 33 5.26 11.62 -12.59
C THR A 33 6.44 12.43 -12.04
N ASP A 34 6.39 13.76 -12.16
CA ASP A 34 7.46 14.64 -11.67
C ASP A 34 7.53 14.61 -10.15
N GLU A 35 6.38 14.68 -9.47
CA GLU A 35 6.29 14.53 -8.02
C GLU A 35 6.78 13.15 -7.55
N CYS A 36 6.53 12.08 -8.33
CA CYS A 36 7.06 10.75 -8.02
C CYS A 36 8.60 10.74 -8.05
N CYS A 37 9.20 11.33 -9.09
CA CYS A 37 10.65 11.44 -9.21
C CYS A 37 11.25 12.24 -8.04
N GLU A 38 10.62 13.36 -7.68
CA GLU A 38 11.07 14.18 -6.55
C GLU A 38 10.97 13.43 -5.22
N LEU A 39 9.83 12.79 -4.96
CA LEU A 39 9.63 11.98 -3.76
C LEU A 39 10.67 10.87 -3.67
N GLU A 40 11.00 10.20 -4.77
CA GLU A 40 12.05 9.20 -4.80
C GLU A 40 13.40 9.79 -4.37
N VAL A 41 13.82 10.92 -4.93
CA VAL A 41 15.09 11.58 -4.57
C VAL A 41 15.13 11.94 -3.10
N PHE A 42 14.04 12.48 -2.54
CA PHE A 42 13.98 12.92 -1.15
C PHE A 42 13.87 11.77 -0.15
N THR A 43 13.33 10.63 -0.58
CA THR A 43 13.06 9.50 0.31
C THR A 43 14.09 8.36 0.20
N ARG A 44 14.90 8.34 -0.87
CA ARG A 44 15.90 7.31 -1.13
C ARG A 44 16.98 7.25 -0.04
N GLY A 45 17.19 6.07 0.51
CA GLY A 45 18.26 5.78 1.48
C GLY A 45 17.80 4.96 2.69
N ARG A 46 18.74 4.25 3.33
CA ARG A 46 18.49 3.27 4.41
C ARG A 46 18.43 3.86 5.83
N ASN A 47 18.67 5.16 6.00
CA ASN A 47 18.66 5.83 7.31
C ASN A 47 17.20 6.08 7.76
N PRO A 48 16.91 6.42 9.04
CA PRO A 48 15.55 6.80 9.44
C PRO A 48 15.21 8.13 8.78
N ASN A 49 14.70 8.05 7.56
CA ASN A 49 14.23 9.17 6.79
C ASN A 49 12.82 9.49 7.27
N GLU A 50 12.70 10.47 8.17
CA GLU A 50 11.42 10.90 8.73
C GLU A 50 10.42 11.23 7.61
N ARG A 51 10.89 11.86 6.54
CA ARG A 51 10.08 12.18 5.36
C ARG A 51 9.57 10.92 4.65
N TRP A 52 10.34 9.83 4.60
CA TRP A 52 9.84 8.55 4.10
C TRP A 52 8.69 8.02 4.95
N PHE A 53 8.80 8.08 6.28
CA PHE A 53 7.72 7.64 7.17
C PHE A 53 6.46 8.50 7.03
N GLU A 54 6.62 9.82 6.87
CA GLU A 54 5.51 10.73 6.61
C GLU A 54 4.80 10.42 5.29
N GLU A 55 5.54 10.22 4.20
CA GLU A 55 4.96 9.87 2.90
C GLU A 55 4.27 8.49 2.92
N CYS A 56 4.85 7.53 3.63
CA CYS A 56 4.24 6.22 3.85
C CYS A 56 2.92 6.29 4.63
N GLY A 57 2.78 7.26 5.55
CA GLY A 57 1.53 7.48 6.28
C GLY A 57 0.40 8.08 5.43
N LYS A 58 0.71 8.61 4.24
CA LYS A 58 -0.28 9.21 3.32
C LYS A 58 -0.84 8.20 2.32
N ARG A 59 -0.21 7.02 2.15
CA ARG A 59 -0.43 6.14 0.98
C ARG A 59 -0.43 4.66 1.34
N ILE A 60 -1.14 3.87 0.56
CA ILE A 60 -1.07 2.41 0.63
C ILE A 60 0.31 1.95 0.16
N GLN A 61 0.91 1.00 0.88
CA GLN A 61 2.23 0.46 0.56
C GLN A 61 2.11 -0.90 -0.13
N SER A 62 3.09 -1.23 -0.97
CA SER A 62 3.15 -2.54 -1.63
C SER A 62 3.17 -3.71 -0.62
N SER A 63 3.88 -3.53 0.50
CA SER A 63 4.03 -4.53 1.57
C SER A 63 2.72 -4.84 2.31
N ASN A 64 1.76 -3.92 2.32
CA ASN A 64 0.51 -4.05 3.06
C ASN A 64 -0.72 -4.24 2.16
N TYR A 65 -0.57 -4.02 0.85
CA TYR A 65 -1.64 -4.17 -0.16
C TYR A 65 -2.32 -5.54 -0.13
N HIS A 66 -1.55 -6.63 0.05
CA HIS A 66 -2.10 -7.99 0.14
C HIS A 66 -3.17 -8.14 1.25
N ARG A 67 -3.05 -7.37 2.36
CA ARG A 67 -4.02 -7.40 3.46
C ARG A 67 -5.37 -6.83 3.04
N ILE A 68 -5.40 -5.91 2.08
CA ILE A 68 -6.63 -5.37 1.48
C ILE A 68 -7.25 -6.43 0.58
N CYS A 69 -6.45 -7.05 -0.29
CA CYS A 69 -6.95 -8.08 -1.20
C CYS A 69 -7.49 -9.33 -0.49
N SER A 70 -6.96 -9.64 0.69
CA SER A 70 -7.33 -10.83 1.47
C SER A 70 -8.35 -10.54 2.57
N ALA A 71 -8.84 -9.30 2.67
CA ALA A 71 -9.86 -8.94 3.64
C ALA A 71 -11.17 -9.66 3.31
N THR A 72 -11.69 -10.43 4.27
CA THR A 72 -13.00 -11.07 4.18
C THR A 72 -14.07 -10.19 4.84
N GLU A 73 -15.35 -10.54 4.68
CA GLU A 73 -16.47 -9.82 5.30
C GLU A 73 -16.39 -9.78 6.84
N ASN A 74 -15.64 -10.72 7.44
CA ASN A 74 -15.39 -10.77 8.90
C ASN A 74 -14.20 -9.89 9.34
N ALA A 75 -13.47 -9.28 8.39
CA ALA A 75 -12.35 -8.42 8.73
C ALA A 75 -12.84 -7.08 9.28
N ASN A 76 -12.22 -6.61 10.36
CA ASN A 76 -12.45 -5.25 10.84
C ASN A 76 -11.77 -4.25 9.89
N LEU A 77 -12.52 -3.80 8.89
CA LEU A 77 -12.03 -2.90 7.84
C LEU A 77 -11.55 -1.54 8.38
N ALA A 78 -12.17 -1.05 9.46
CA ALA A 78 -11.76 0.20 10.10
C ALA A 78 -10.38 0.06 10.77
N ALA A 79 -10.15 -1.05 11.48
CA ALA A 79 -8.84 -1.36 12.05
C ALA A 79 -7.79 -1.66 10.97
N LEU A 80 -8.21 -2.28 9.86
CA LEU A 80 -7.32 -2.50 8.72
C LEU A 80 -6.86 -1.16 8.14
N ALA A 81 -7.80 -0.26 7.83
CA ALA A 81 -7.53 1.05 7.28
C ALA A 81 -6.61 1.88 8.20
N SER A 82 -6.86 1.92 9.51
CA SER A 82 -6.00 2.66 10.44
C SER A 82 -4.55 2.17 10.44
N THR A 83 -4.33 0.85 10.32
CA THR A 83 -2.97 0.29 10.25
C THR A 83 -2.24 0.56 8.95
N MET A 84 -2.93 1.01 7.90
CA MET A 84 -2.28 1.35 6.62
C MET A 84 -1.63 2.73 6.64
N PHE A 85 -2.17 3.66 7.42
CA PHE A 85 -1.70 5.06 7.49
C PHE A 85 -0.81 5.34 8.69
N SER A 86 -0.75 4.42 9.66
CA SER A 86 0.22 4.49 10.73
C SER A 86 1.60 4.14 10.15
N GLY A 87 2.47 5.14 9.99
CA GLY A 87 3.90 4.97 9.69
C GLY A 87 4.65 4.33 10.85
N HIS A 88 4.15 3.20 11.36
CA HIS A 88 4.70 2.51 12.52
C HIS A 88 6.09 2.00 12.20
N VAL A 89 7.03 2.37 13.07
CA VAL A 89 8.37 1.77 13.10
C VAL A 89 8.21 0.29 13.42
N ILE A 90 8.33 -0.56 12.39
CA ILE A 90 8.35 -2.01 12.58
C ILE A 90 9.61 -2.34 13.37
N LYS A 91 9.43 -2.91 14.57
CA LYS A 91 10.55 -3.35 15.40
C LYS A 91 11.35 -4.41 14.63
N GLN A 92 12.63 -4.13 14.40
CA GLN A 92 13.51 -5.06 13.68
C GLN A 92 13.63 -6.40 14.41
N ASN A 93 13.14 -7.45 13.77
CA ASN A 93 13.34 -8.84 14.19
C ASN A 93 14.61 -9.42 13.53
N GLU A 94 14.97 -10.66 13.87
CA GLU A 94 16.18 -11.31 13.37
C GLU A 94 16.17 -11.49 11.84
N ALA A 95 15.02 -11.84 11.26
CA ALA A 95 14.86 -11.99 9.82
C ALA A 95 15.13 -10.66 9.09
N MET A 96 14.60 -9.55 9.60
CA MET A 96 14.85 -8.21 9.06
C MET A 96 16.33 -7.85 9.16
N ARG A 97 16.97 -8.10 10.31
CA ARG A 97 18.42 -7.82 10.48
C ARG A 97 19.26 -8.64 9.51
N HIS A 98 18.92 -9.91 9.32
CA HIS A 98 19.59 -10.77 8.35
C HIS A 98 19.43 -10.23 6.92
N GLY A 99 18.20 -9.92 6.50
CA GLY A 99 17.93 -9.31 5.19
C GLY A 99 18.71 -8.00 5.00
N CYS A 100 18.68 -7.11 6.00
CA CYS A 100 19.43 -5.86 5.97
C CYS A 100 20.94 -6.08 5.84
N LYS A 101 21.49 -7.10 6.52
CA LYS A 101 22.93 -7.42 6.47
C LYS A 101 23.36 -7.89 5.08
N PHE A 102 22.54 -8.67 4.39
CA PHE A 102 22.93 -9.35 3.14
C PHE A 102 22.38 -8.73 1.85
N GLU A 103 21.47 -7.76 1.93
CA GLU A 103 20.87 -7.11 0.74
C GLU A 103 21.91 -6.62 -0.28
N LYS A 104 22.98 -5.94 0.16
CA LYS A 104 24.03 -5.46 -0.74
C LYS A 104 24.71 -6.59 -1.51
N ASN A 105 24.98 -7.70 -0.83
CA ASN A 105 25.60 -8.86 -1.47
C ASN A 105 24.63 -9.51 -2.47
N ALA A 106 23.34 -9.56 -2.14
CA ALA A 106 22.32 -10.07 -3.04
C ALA A 106 22.20 -9.22 -4.31
N ILE A 107 22.24 -7.88 -4.17
CA ILE A 107 22.25 -6.95 -5.31
C ILE A 107 23.47 -7.20 -6.20
N HIS A 108 24.68 -7.24 -5.66
CA HIS A 108 25.89 -7.48 -6.47
C HIS A 108 25.87 -8.82 -7.20
N VAL A 109 25.34 -9.87 -6.56
CA VAL A 109 25.20 -11.19 -7.20
C VAL A 109 24.21 -11.10 -8.36
N TYR A 110 23.07 -10.44 -8.16
CA TYR A 110 22.06 -10.23 -9.20
C TYR A 110 22.61 -9.44 -10.40
N GLU A 111 23.27 -8.31 -10.14
CA GLU A 111 23.90 -7.47 -11.17
C GLU A 111 24.88 -8.27 -12.03
N ARG A 112 25.72 -9.09 -11.38
CA ARG A 112 26.69 -9.94 -12.06
C ARG A 112 26.03 -11.05 -12.89
N GLU A 113 25.02 -11.72 -12.35
CA GLU A 113 24.38 -12.86 -13.00
C GLU A 113 23.44 -12.46 -14.14
N GLN A 114 22.78 -11.32 -14.00
CA GLN A 114 21.85 -10.79 -15.01
C GLN A 114 22.50 -9.78 -15.95
N ASN A 115 23.76 -9.39 -15.71
CA ASN A 115 24.49 -8.40 -16.49
C ASN A 115 23.71 -7.07 -16.61
N VAL A 116 23.17 -6.60 -15.48
CA VAL A 116 22.44 -5.32 -15.35
C VAL A 116 23.02 -4.53 -14.19
N GLN A 117 22.80 -3.21 -14.19
CA GLN A 117 23.13 -2.32 -13.07
C GLN A 117 21.83 -1.90 -12.38
N VAL A 118 21.79 -2.03 -11.06
CA VAL A 118 20.59 -1.74 -10.22
C VAL A 118 20.82 -0.49 -9.36
#